data_AF-A0A965EGD1-F1
#
_entry.id   AF-A0A965EGD1-F1
#
_cell.length_a   1.000
_cell.length_b   1.000
_cell.length_c   1.000
_cell.angle_alpha   90.00
_cell.angle_beta   90.00
_cell.angle_gamma   90.00
#
_symmetry.space_group_name_H-M   'P 1'
#
loop_
_entity.id
_entity.type
_entity.pdbx_description
1 polymer ?
#
loop_
_entity_poly.entity_id
_entity_poly.type
_entity_poly.pdbx_seq_one_letter_code
_entity_poly.pdbx_strand_id
1 'polypeptide(L)'
;MKNLVKIAVLSFVVLIACSSASTESEDNGSWYVTIKGKVGFPQQGQIVIQELKSNTTAGWQDTIKLKSNYTFAKKIKLTEPGYYRINFYNTQVINLIVDRSDIEVNVDGNNPQGFSEIIGSRDIDIISNAQKMLRATETMPEVAKLNEEFATAQRAGNEAKMLELQQTYMKLDKVNKDKVAAYLKEQAPSLAVVNLLQNNSLDADEYFDLYLSVADKLRTSWGSYSHAKTFIEKVD
;
A
#
# COMPACT_ATOMS: atom_id res chain seq x y z
N MET A 1 -36.43 -7.75 -70.05
CA MET A 1 -36.66 -7.08 -68.75
C MET A 1 -35.83 -7.82 -67.71
N LYS A 2 -34.85 -7.14 -67.11
CA LYS A 2 -33.75 -7.72 -66.31
C LYS A 2 -34.17 -7.79 -64.83
N ASN A 3 -34.07 -8.98 -64.24
CA ASN A 3 -34.29 -9.20 -62.81
C ASN A 3 -33.06 -8.72 -62.01
N LEU A 4 -33.25 -7.72 -61.15
CA LEU A 4 -32.23 -7.20 -60.23
C LEU A 4 -32.37 -7.86 -58.86
N VAL A 5 -31.35 -8.65 -58.53
CA VAL A 5 -31.10 -9.27 -57.22
C VAL A 5 -30.86 -8.16 -56.19
N LYS A 6 -31.67 -8.12 -55.12
CA LYS A 6 -31.45 -7.23 -53.97
C LYS A 6 -30.60 -7.96 -52.94
N ILE A 7 -29.32 -7.59 -52.85
CA ILE A 7 -28.41 -8.00 -51.77
C ILE A 7 -28.70 -7.10 -50.57
N ALA A 8 -29.19 -7.68 -49.48
CA ALA A 8 -29.30 -7.02 -48.19
C ALA A 8 -27.95 -7.13 -47.47
N VAL A 9 -27.24 -6.02 -47.35
CA VAL A 9 -25.99 -5.92 -46.57
C VAL A 9 -26.37 -5.74 -45.10
N LEU A 10 -26.09 -6.77 -44.30
CA LEU A 10 -26.26 -6.75 -42.85
C LEU A 10 -25.05 -6.05 -42.22
N SER A 11 -25.22 -4.79 -41.82
CA SER A 11 -24.18 -4.01 -41.13
C SER A 11 -23.98 -4.52 -39.70
N PHE A 12 -22.83 -5.15 -39.46
CA PHE A 12 -22.35 -5.55 -38.14
C PHE A 12 -21.76 -4.31 -37.42
N VAL A 13 -22.53 -3.69 -36.53
CA VAL A 13 -22.05 -2.60 -35.67
C VAL A 13 -21.32 -3.22 -34.48
N VAL A 14 -19.99 -3.15 -34.51
CA VAL A 14 -19.14 -3.49 -33.37
C VAL A 14 -19.24 -2.37 -32.34
N LEU A 15 -19.94 -2.64 -31.23
CA LEU A 15 -19.93 -1.78 -30.06
C LEU A 15 -18.58 -1.92 -29.36
N ILE A 16 -17.65 -1.01 -29.67
CA ILE A 16 -16.44 -0.79 -28.87
C ILE A 16 -16.91 -0.20 -27.54
N ALA A 17 -16.95 -1.05 -26.51
CA ALA A 17 -17.11 -0.62 -25.13
C ALA A 17 -15.90 0.23 -24.74
N CYS A 18 -16.05 1.54 -24.84
CA CYS A 18 -15.12 2.51 -24.31
C CYS A 18 -15.26 2.47 -22.79
N SER A 19 -14.32 1.79 -22.11
CA SER A 19 -14.11 1.94 -20.67
C SER A 19 -13.81 3.41 -20.41
N SER A 20 -14.83 4.14 -19.97
CA SER A 20 -14.70 5.52 -19.49
C SER A 20 -13.96 5.46 -18.16
N ALA A 21 -12.63 5.41 -18.24
CA ALA A 21 -11.79 6.00 -17.21
C ALA A 21 -12.20 7.47 -17.15
N SER A 22 -12.99 7.83 -16.14
CA SER A 22 -13.33 9.21 -15.85
C SER A 22 -12.05 9.95 -15.49
N THR A 23 -11.44 10.60 -16.49
CA THR A 23 -10.47 11.68 -16.28
C THR A 23 -11.24 12.83 -15.65
N GLU A 24 -11.39 12.78 -14.33
CA GLU A 24 -11.82 13.94 -13.57
C GLU A 24 -10.73 15.01 -13.69
N SER A 25 -11.17 16.19 -14.14
CA SER A 25 -10.34 17.37 -14.38
C SER A 25 -9.46 17.71 -13.17
N GLU A 26 -8.15 17.71 -13.37
CA GLU A 26 -7.18 18.30 -12.46
C GLU A 26 -7.43 19.81 -12.41
N ASP A 27 -8.09 20.26 -11.35
CA ASP A 27 -8.28 21.68 -11.08
C ASP A 27 -7.16 22.11 -10.11
N ASN A 28 -6.23 22.94 -10.56
CA ASN A 28 -5.16 23.56 -9.76
C ASN A 28 -4.36 22.58 -8.87
N GLY A 29 -3.87 21.47 -9.44
CA GLY A 29 -3.04 20.50 -8.71
C GLY A 29 -3.80 19.67 -7.66
N SER A 30 -5.13 19.78 -7.63
CA SER A 30 -6.00 18.93 -6.83
C SER A 30 -6.70 17.88 -7.68
N TRP A 31 -7.01 16.74 -7.08
CA TRP A 31 -7.75 15.65 -7.71
C TRP A 31 -8.77 15.06 -6.73
N TYR A 32 -9.67 14.22 -7.23
CA TYR A 32 -10.61 13.51 -6.40
C TYR A 32 -10.31 12.02 -6.36
N VAL A 33 -10.63 11.41 -5.22
CA VAL A 33 -10.62 9.97 -5.02
C VAL A 33 -11.93 9.55 -4.42
N THR A 34 -12.47 8.45 -4.89
CA THR A 34 -13.61 7.77 -4.28
C THR A 34 -13.11 6.63 -3.42
N ILE A 35 -13.42 6.72 -2.13
CA ILE A 35 -13.29 5.62 -1.18
C ILE A 35 -14.67 4.98 -1.04
N LYS A 36 -14.79 3.70 -1.35
CA LYS A 36 -16.06 2.96 -1.33
C LYS A 36 -15.88 1.59 -0.72
N GLY A 37 -16.98 0.87 -0.47
CA GLY A 37 -16.91 -0.53 -0.06
C GLY A 37 -18.14 -1.00 0.68
N LYS A 38 -17.98 -2.09 1.43
CA LYS A 38 -19.07 -2.80 2.12
C LYS A 38 -18.74 -3.04 3.59
N VAL A 39 -19.80 -3.07 4.41
CA VAL A 39 -19.74 -3.45 5.82
C VAL A 39 -20.58 -4.72 6.02
N GLY A 40 -19.95 -5.81 6.45
CA GLY A 40 -20.63 -7.10 6.64
C GLY A 40 -21.66 -7.08 7.78
N PHE A 41 -21.32 -6.44 8.89
CA PHE A 41 -22.11 -6.40 10.12
C PHE A 41 -22.23 -4.97 10.67
N PRO A 42 -23.09 -4.12 10.08
CA PRO A 42 -23.28 -2.74 10.55
C PRO A 42 -23.65 -2.65 12.04
N GLN A 43 -23.06 -1.69 12.76
CA GLN A 43 -23.29 -1.46 14.18
C GLN A 43 -23.92 -0.08 14.41
N GLN A 44 -24.32 0.19 15.66
CA GLN A 44 -24.66 1.56 16.06
C GLN A 44 -23.39 2.43 16.10
N GLY A 45 -23.46 3.64 15.58
CA GLY A 45 -22.35 4.59 15.56
C GLY A 45 -22.12 5.17 14.16
N GLN A 46 -20.97 5.81 13.97
CA GLN A 46 -20.59 6.45 12.71
C GLN A 46 -19.44 5.70 12.03
N ILE A 47 -19.38 5.79 10.70
CA ILE A 47 -18.17 5.53 9.94
C ILE A 47 -17.48 6.88 9.77
N VAL A 48 -16.26 7.01 10.28
CA VAL A 48 -15.52 8.29 10.27
C VAL A 48 -14.21 8.09 9.54
N ILE A 49 -13.91 8.98 8.59
CA ILE A 49 -12.61 9.06 7.94
C ILE A 49 -11.85 10.26 8.49
N GLN A 50 -10.56 10.08 8.78
CA GLN A 50 -9.68 11.11 9.30
C GLN A 50 -8.33 11.05 8.59
N GLU A 51 -7.82 12.21 8.19
CA GLU A 51 -6.45 12.40 7.73
C GLU A 51 -5.48 12.41 8.91
N LEU A 52 -4.37 11.68 8.77
CA LEU A 52 -3.31 11.59 9.75
C LEU A 52 -2.18 12.55 9.34
N LYS A 53 -2.12 13.71 9.99
CA LYS A 53 -1.02 14.66 9.80
C LYS A 53 0.14 14.33 10.75
N SER A 54 1.36 14.62 10.31
CA SER A 54 2.59 14.41 11.10
C SER A 54 2.76 15.40 12.26
N ASN A 55 2.00 16.50 12.28
CA ASN A 55 2.08 17.55 13.29
C ASN A 55 0.92 17.44 14.30
N THR A 56 0.97 18.24 15.38
CA THR A 56 -0.09 18.29 16.41
C THR A 56 -1.41 18.89 15.92
N THR A 57 -1.52 19.25 14.64
CA THR A 57 -2.72 19.81 14.05
C THR A 57 -3.68 18.67 13.70
N ALA A 58 -4.95 18.84 14.05
CA ALA A 58 -5.98 17.91 13.62
C ALA A 58 -6.06 17.90 12.08
N GLY A 59 -5.91 16.72 11.48
CA GLY A 59 -6.15 16.52 10.05
C GLY A 59 -7.62 16.65 9.69
N TRP A 60 -7.93 16.70 8.39
CA TRP A 60 -9.31 16.69 7.92
C TRP A 60 -10.07 15.46 8.45
N GLN A 61 -11.33 15.63 8.81
CA GLN A 61 -12.19 14.53 9.27
C GLN A 61 -13.60 14.71 8.71
N ASP A 62 -14.25 13.60 8.39
CA ASP A 62 -15.63 13.59 7.92
C ASP A 62 -16.34 12.27 8.25
N THR A 63 -17.67 12.30 8.23
CA THR A 63 -18.51 11.11 8.39
C THR A 63 -18.88 10.54 7.02
N ILE A 64 -18.89 9.21 6.95
CA ILE A 64 -19.32 8.44 5.78
C ILE A 64 -20.68 7.82 6.09
N LYS A 65 -21.66 8.09 5.23
CA LYS A 65 -22.99 7.50 5.36
C LYS A 65 -23.00 6.09 4.80
N LEU A 66 -23.42 5.12 5.62
CA LEU A 66 -23.78 3.78 5.16
C LEU A 66 -25.16 3.81 4.50
N LYS A 67 -25.29 3.19 3.33
CA LYS A 67 -26.57 3.00 2.63
C LYS A 67 -27.30 1.77 3.19
N SER A 68 -28.60 1.66 2.91
CA SER A 68 -29.43 0.52 3.35
C SER A 68 -28.98 -0.84 2.79
N ASN A 69 -28.24 -0.85 1.70
CA ASN A 69 -27.64 -2.06 1.10
C ASN A 69 -26.23 -2.38 1.64
N TYR A 70 -25.86 -1.81 2.78
CA TYR A 70 -24.57 -2.01 3.46
C TYR A 70 -23.33 -1.57 2.67
N THR A 71 -23.54 -0.70 1.68
CA THR A 71 -22.45 -0.05 0.93
C THR A 71 -22.21 1.36 1.43
N PHE A 72 -20.98 1.83 1.31
CA PHE A 72 -20.63 3.23 1.52
C PHE A 72 -19.79 3.76 0.35
N ALA A 73 -19.81 5.08 0.19
CA ALA A 73 -18.93 5.78 -0.74
C ALA A 73 -18.70 7.21 -0.24
N LYS A 74 -17.46 7.68 -0.32
CA LYS A 74 -17.04 9.03 0.00
C LYS A 74 -16.07 9.50 -1.07
N LYS A 75 -16.43 10.60 -1.73
CA LYS A 75 -15.54 11.29 -2.64
C LYS A 75 -14.79 12.37 -1.85
N ILE A 76 -13.47 12.36 -1.91
CA ILE A 76 -12.60 13.31 -1.21
C ILE A 76 -11.73 14.05 -2.21
N LYS A 77 -11.47 15.34 -1.94
CA LYS A 77 -10.59 16.18 -2.74
C LYS A 77 -9.20 16.19 -2.09
N LEU A 78 -8.18 15.83 -2.85
CA LEU A 78 -6.79 15.78 -2.43
C LEU A 78 -5.97 16.82 -3.17
N THR A 79 -4.95 17.34 -2.49
CA THR A 79 -3.92 18.22 -3.08
C THR A 79 -2.52 17.59 -3.00
N GLU A 80 -2.38 16.57 -2.17
CA GLU A 80 -1.20 15.72 -2.01
C GLU A 80 -1.66 14.31 -1.57
N PRO A 81 -0.87 13.25 -1.81
CA PRO A 81 -1.12 11.95 -1.20
C PRO A 81 -1.04 12.06 0.33
N GLY A 82 -1.81 11.22 1.05
CA GLY A 82 -1.84 11.28 2.51
C GLY A 82 -2.15 9.96 3.19
N TYR A 83 -1.87 9.92 4.49
CA TYR A 83 -2.27 8.82 5.38
C TYR A 83 -3.66 9.10 5.95
N TYR A 84 -4.54 8.13 5.89
CA TYR A 84 -5.90 8.24 6.39
C TYR A 84 -6.24 7.06 7.28
N ARG A 85 -7.27 7.24 8.11
CA ARG A 85 -7.85 6.19 8.93
C ARG A 85 -9.35 6.22 8.77
N ILE A 86 -9.96 5.07 8.55
CA ILE A 86 -11.41 4.88 8.62
C ILE A 86 -11.74 4.08 9.87
N ASN A 87 -12.52 4.68 10.74
CA ASN A 87 -13.06 4.05 11.94
C ASN A 87 -14.51 3.65 11.67
N PHE A 88 -14.81 2.37 11.80
CA PHE A 88 -16.15 1.80 11.70
C PHE A 88 -16.70 1.57 13.12
N TYR A 89 -17.63 2.43 13.53
CA TYR A 89 -18.41 2.31 14.78
C TYR A 89 -17.57 2.23 16.06
N ASN A 90 -16.42 2.88 16.08
CA ASN A 90 -15.44 2.80 17.16
C ASN A 90 -14.98 1.37 17.49
N THR A 91 -15.06 0.47 16.51
CA THR A 91 -14.81 -0.97 16.70
C THR A 91 -13.70 -1.45 15.79
N GLN A 92 -13.83 -1.28 14.46
CA GLN A 92 -12.83 -1.71 13.50
C GLN A 92 -12.17 -0.48 12.84
N VAL A 93 -10.85 -0.49 12.74
CA VAL A 93 -10.05 0.64 12.25
C VAL A 93 -9.17 0.20 11.10
N ILE A 94 -9.30 0.88 9.96
CA ILE A 94 -8.52 0.62 8.75
C ILE A 94 -7.63 1.83 8.47
N ASN A 95 -6.32 1.62 8.38
CA ASN A 95 -5.39 2.65 7.91
C ASN A 95 -5.22 2.54 6.39
N LEU A 96 -5.19 3.68 5.72
CA LEU A 96 -5.10 3.80 4.27
C LEU A 96 -3.98 4.77 3.89
N ILE A 97 -3.41 4.53 2.71
CA ILE A 97 -2.65 5.53 1.97
C ILE A 97 -3.49 5.89 0.76
N VAL A 98 -3.82 7.16 0.64
CA VAL A 98 -4.67 7.66 -0.45
C VAL A 98 -3.86 8.58 -1.34
N ASP A 99 -3.77 8.21 -2.62
CA ASP A 99 -3.09 8.94 -3.70
C ASP A 99 -4.10 9.23 -4.82
N ARG A 100 -3.88 8.79 -6.06
CA ARG A 100 -4.70 9.14 -7.23
C ARG A 100 -5.75 8.10 -7.63
N SER A 101 -5.71 6.91 -7.03
CA SER A 101 -6.59 5.80 -7.38
C SER A 101 -7.76 5.69 -6.41
N ASP A 102 -8.95 5.40 -6.95
CA ASP A 102 -10.11 4.96 -6.16
C ASP A 102 -9.77 3.71 -5.34
N ILE A 103 -10.31 3.66 -4.12
CA ILE A 103 -10.03 2.58 -3.16
C ILE A 103 -11.34 1.91 -2.76
N GLU A 104 -11.35 0.59 -2.81
CA GLU A 104 -12.41 -0.22 -2.22
C GLU A 104 -11.94 -0.80 -0.88
N VAL A 105 -12.76 -0.63 0.16
CA VAL A 105 -12.49 -1.08 1.53
C VAL A 105 -13.66 -1.91 2.03
N ASN A 106 -13.47 -3.23 2.09
CA ASN A 106 -14.47 -4.17 2.58
C ASN A 106 -14.12 -4.59 4.00
N VAL A 107 -15.08 -4.53 4.93
CA VAL A 107 -14.85 -4.83 6.36
C VAL A 107 -16.01 -5.58 6.97
N ASP A 108 -15.76 -6.26 8.08
CA ASP A 108 -16.83 -6.80 8.94
C ASP A 108 -17.58 -5.68 9.68
N GLY A 109 -16.86 -4.74 10.30
CA GLY A 109 -17.39 -3.60 11.06
C GLY A 109 -17.77 -3.89 12.52
N ASN A 110 -17.75 -5.14 12.97
CA ASN A 110 -18.16 -5.55 14.32
C ASN A 110 -17.04 -6.17 15.17
N ASN A 111 -15.86 -6.40 14.61
CA ASN A 111 -14.72 -7.01 15.28
C ASN A 111 -13.45 -6.21 14.98
N PRO A 112 -12.69 -5.74 15.98
CA PRO A 112 -11.44 -5.03 15.74
C PRO A 112 -10.41 -5.84 14.94
N GLN A 113 -10.43 -7.16 15.04
CA GLN A 113 -9.59 -8.11 14.28
C GLN A 113 -10.39 -8.85 13.20
N GLY A 114 -11.57 -8.34 12.83
CA GLY A 114 -12.41 -8.91 11.79
C GLY A 114 -11.80 -8.81 10.40
N PHE A 115 -12.46 -9.43 9.44
CA PHE A 115 -12.07 -9.35 8.03
C PHE A 115 -11.94 -7.89 7.57
N SER A 116 -10.89 -7.64 6.80
CA SER A 116 -10.68 -6.40 6.08
C SER A 116 -9.94 -6.65 4.77
N GLU A 117 -10.34 -5.96 3.71
CA GLU A 117 -9.70 -6.02 2.41
C GLU A 117 -9.65 -4.60 1.81
N ILE A 118 -8.50 -4.24 1.25
CA ILE A 118 -8.29 -2.96 0.56
C ILE A 118 -7.87 -3.27 -0.88
N ILE A 119 -8.62 -2.78 -1.86
CA ILE A 119 -8.39 -2.99 -3.28
C ILE A 119 -8.19 -1.63 -3.97
N GLY A 120 -7.31 -1.58 -4.97
CA GLY A 120 -7.09 -0.39 -5.81
C GLY A 120 -6.06 0.59 -5.25
N SER A 121 -5.43 0.29 -4.11
CA SER A 121 -4.34 1.10 -3.56
C SER A 121 -2.98 0.50 -3.91
N ARG A 122 -2.29 1.13 -4.86
CA ARG A 122 -0.89 0.80 -5.22
C ARG A 122 0.04 0.81 -3.99
N ASP A 123 -0.16 1.75 -3.07
CA ASP A 123 0.65 1.86 -1.87
C ASP A 123 0.44 0.66 -0.93
N ILE A 124 -0.79 0.16 -0.80
CA ILE A 124 -1.05 -1.07 -0.03
C ILE A 124 -0.41 -2.29 -0.70
N ASP A 125 -0.45 -2.37 -2.03
CA ASP A 125 0.23 -3.44 -2.78
C ASP A 125 1.75 -3.41 -2.56
N ILE A 126 2.37 -2.21 -2.57
CA ILE A 126 3.79 -2.04 -2.28
C ILE A 126 4.14 -2.55 -0.89
N ILE A 127 3.36 -2.16 0.14
CA ILE A 127 3.57 -2.62 1.52
C ILE A 127 3.45 -4.14 1.61
N SER A 128 2.37 -4.71 1.06
CA SER A 128 2.11 -6.15 1.10
C SER A 128 3.25 -6.94 0.44
N ASN A 129 3.67 -6.52 -0.76
CA ASN A 129 4.76 -7.16 -1.48
C ASN A 129 6.09 -7.04 -0.74
N ALA A 130 6.44 -5.85 -0.25
CA ALA A 130 7.68 -5.65 0.51
C ALA A 130 7.70 -6.49 1.79
N GLN A 131 6.59 -6.55 2.55
CA GLN A 131 6.49 -7.37 3.76
C GLN A 131 6.59 -8.87 3.45
N LYS A 132 5.94 -9.33 2.36
CA LYS A 132 6.08 -10.71 1.89
C LYS A 132 7.53 -11.03 1.53
N MET A 133 8.20 -10.12 0.84
CA MET A 133 9.61 -10.27 0.51
C MET A 133 10.46 -10.31 1.78
N LEU A 134 10.30 -9.37 2.72
CA LEU A 134 11.06 -9.35 3.98
C LEU A 134 10.95 -10.66 4.79
N ARG A 135 9.76 -11.27 4.83
CA ARG A 135 9.52 -12.54 5.51
C ARG A 135 9.97 -13.78 4.72
N ALA A 136 10.36 -13.62 3.46
CA ALA A 136 10.68 -14.76 2.60
C ALA A 136 11.84 -15.59 3.16
N THR A 137 12.86 -14.95 3.72
CA THR A 137 14.02 -15.62 4.35
C THR A 137 13.58 -16.61 5.44
N GLU A 138 12.67 -16.20 6.32
CA GLU A 138 12.19 -17.02 7.45
C GLU A 138 11.53 -18.33 6.99
N THR A 139 10.98 -18.33 5.77
CA THR A 139 10.28 -19.47 5.18
C THR A 139 11.17 -20.38 4.32
N MET A 140 12.45 -20.04 4.15
CA MET A 140 13.36 -20.83 3.32
C MET A 140 13.72 -22.17 4.00
N PRO A 141 13.72 -23.31 3.27
CA PRO A 141 14.15 -24.60 3.82
C PRO A 141 15.57 -24.58 4.38
N GLU A 142 16.46 -23.79 3.78
CA GLU A 142 17.82 -23.60 4.26
C GLU A 142 17.86 -22.95 5.66
N VAL A 143 16.99 -21.98 5.94
CA VAL A 143 16.88 -21.35 7.26
C VAL A 143 16.32 -22.33 8.29
N ALA A 144 15.36 -23.17 7.93
CA ALA A 144 14.89 -24.23 8.81
C ALA A 144 16.04 -25.17 9.23
N LYS A 145 16.89 -25.55 8.27
CA LYS A 145 18.08 -26.36 8.54
C LYS A 145 19.10 -25.63 9.42
N LEU A 146 19.37 -24.35 9.14
CA LEU A 146 20.26 -23.52 9.97
C LEU A 146 19.77 -23.45 11.43
N ASN A 147 18.45 -23.33 11.65
CA ASN A 147 17.86 -23.30 12.99
C ASN A 147 18.05 -24.64 13.74
N GLU A 148 17.89 -25.76 13.05
CA GLU A 148 18.15 -27.10 13.63
C GLU A 148 19.63 -27.29 14.00
N GLU A 149 20.53 -26.90 13.10
CA GLU A 149 21.98 -26.95 13.32
C GLU A 149 22.40 -26.03 14.48
N PHE A 150 21.78 -24.84 14.57
CA PHE A 150 22.05 -23.88 15.63
C PHE A 150 21.62 -24.43 16.99
N ALA A 151 20.41 -25.01 17.09
CA ALA A 151 19.92 -25.65 18.31
C ALA A 151 20.80 -26.84 18.74
N THR A 152 21.41 -27.54 17.78
CA THR A 152 22.36 -28.63 18.06
C THR A 152 23.70 -28.09 18.56
N ALA A 153 24.25 -27.05 17.91
CA ALA A 153 25.47 -26.38 18.34
C ALA A 153 25.32 -25.76 19.74
N GLN A 154 24.17 -25.16 20.03
CA GLN A 154 23.84 -24.60 21.34
C GLN A 154 23.84 -25.66 22.44
N ARG A 155 23.18 -26.81 22.22
CA ARG A 155 23.18 -27.94 23.18
C ARG A 155 24.57 -28.52 23.42
N ALA A 156 25.44 -28.49 22.40
CA ALA A 156 26.82 -28.95 22.48
C ALA A 156 27.79 -27.90 23.06
N GLY A 157 27.33 -26.68 23.37
CA GLY A 157 28.20 -25.58 23.82
C GLY A 157 29.22 -25.11 22.78
N ASN A 158 28.94 -25.33 21.49
CA ASN A 158 29.87 -24.98 20.40
C ASN A 158 29.66 -23.55 19.91
N GLU A 159 30.26 -22.59 20.61
CA GLU A 159 30.15 -21.15 20.30
C GLU A 159 30.67 -20.79 18.91
N ALA A 160 31.77 -21.40 18.46
CA ALA A 160 32.32 -21.14 17.13
C ALA A 160 31.32 -21.53 16.03
N LYS A 161 30.64 -22.67 16.17
CA LYS A 161 29.62 -23.11 15.21
C LYS A 161 28.37 -22.24 15.29
N MET A 162 27.95 -21.82 16.48
CA MET A 162 26.82 -20.88 16.62
C MET A 162 27.08 -19.57 15.86
N LEU A 163 28.29 -19.00 15.99
CA LEU A 163 28.67 -17.77 15.30
C LEU A 163 28.69 -17.95 13.77
N GLU A 164 29.24 -19.07 13.28
CA GLU A 164 29.26 -19.40 11.85
C GLU A 164 27.83 -19.49 11.26
N LEU A 165 26.91 -20.12 11.99
CA LEU A 165 25.52 -20.28 11.59
C LEU A 165 24.77 -18.94 11.61
N GLN A 166 25.01 -18.09 12.62
CA GLN A 166 24.48 -16.72 12.65
C GLN A 166 24.96 -15.90 11.46
N GLN A 167 26.25 -15.96 11.13
CA GLN A 167 26.80 -15.25 9.97
C GLN A 167 26.20 -15.76 8.65
N THR A 168 25.94 -17.06 8.55
CA THR A 168 25.28 -17.65 7.37
C THR A 168 23.85 -17.15 7.24
N TYR A 169 23.09 -17.14 8.33
CA TYR A 169 21.75 -16.56 8.35
C TYR A 169 21.75 -15.08 7.95
N MET A 170 22.66 -14.26 8.52
CA MET A 170 22.77 -12.84 8.19
C MET A 170 23.07 -12.60 6.71
N LYS A 171 23.87 -13.46 6.06
CA LYS A 171 24.13 -13.37 4.62
C LYS A 171 22.86 -13.65 3.79
N LEU A 172 22.09 -14.67 4.17
CA LEU A 172 20.82 -14.99 3.50
C LEU A 172 19.80 -13.86 3.67
N ASP A 173 19.68 -13.34 4.89
CA ASP A 173 18.81 -12.21 5.21
C ASP A 173 19.20 -10.96 4.40
N LYS A 174 20.50 -10.66 4.34
CA LYS A 174 21.03 -9.56 3.52
C LYS A 174 20.67 -9.69 2.04
N VAL A 175 20.89 -10.87 1.44
CA VAL A 175 20.54 -11.10 0.02
C VAL A 175 19.06 -10.82 -0.24
N ASN A 176 18.19 -11.18 0.71
CA ASN A 176 16.76 -10.91 0.58
C ASN A 176 16.42 -9.43 0.78
N LYS A 177 17.02 -8.75 1.76
CA LYS A 177 16.88 -7.31 1.97
C LYS A 177 17.40 -6.49 0.79
N ASP A 178 18.47 -6.92 0.13
CA ASP A 178 18.98 -6.29 -1.10
C ASP A 178 17.93 -6.36 -2.23
N LYS A 179 17.16 -7.45 -2.34
CA LYS A 179 16.04 -7.55 -3.28
C LYS A 179 14.89 -6.62 -2.92
N VAL A 180 14.57 -6.50 -1.63
CA VAL A 180 13.55 -5.55 -1.15
C VAL A 180 13.99 -4.12 -1.48
N ALA A 181 15.25 -3.78 -1.22
CA ALA A 181 15.81 -2.48 -1.53
C ALA A 181 15.71 -2.15 -3.02
N ALA A 182 16.07 -3.09 -3.90
CA ALA A 182 15.92 -2.94 -5.35
C ALA A 182 14.45 -2.72 -5.75
N TYR A 183 13.53 -3.55 -5.23
CA TYR A 183 12.10 -3.42 -5.48
C TYR A 183 11.55 -2.04 -5.06
N LEU A 184 11.92 -1.56 -3.87
CA LEU A 184 11.50 -0.24 -3.37
C LEU A 184 12.13 0.88 -4.21
N LYS A 185 13.39 0.73 -4.63
CA LYS A 185 14.10 1.68 -5.49
C LYS A 185 13.49 1.78 -6.88
N GLU A 186 12.78 0.78 -7.37
CA GLU A 186 12.10 0.85 -8.68
C GLU A 186 10.74 1.56 -8.63
N GLN A 187 10.15 1.72 -7.44
CA GLN A 187 8.83 2.33 -7.30
C GLN A 187 8.84 3.80 -7.73
N ALA A 188 7.73 4.25 -8.32
CA ALA A 188 7.42 5.68 -8.43
C ALA A 188 7.29 6.31 -7.03
N PRO A 189 7.37 7.65 -6.89
CA PRO A 189 7.05 8.35 -5.64
C PRO A 189 5.82 7.73 -4.94
N SER A 190 5.99 7.38 -3.67
CA SER A 190 5.03 6.56 -2.93
C SER A 190 5.17 6.81 -1.43
N LEU A 191 4.04 7.06 -0.76
CA LEU A 191 4.00 7.15 0.69
C LEU A 191 4.12 5.78 1.37
N ALA A 192 3.85 4.68 0.66
CA ALA A 192 4.18 3.34 1.14
C ALA A 192 5.69 3.13 1.28
N VAL A 193 6.47 3.52 0.27
CA VAL A 193 7.94 3.43 0.35
C VAL A 193 8.46 4.28 1.50
N VAL A 194 7.99 5.52 1.63
CA VAL A 194 8.32 6.41 2.76
C VAL A 194 7.98 5.74 4.10
N ASN A 195 6.78 5.17 4.22
CA ASN A 195 6.33 4.52 5.46
C ASN A 195 7.21 3.33 5.85
N LEU A 196 7.55 2.46 4.89
CA LEU A 196 8.42 1.31 5.13
C LEU A 196 9.81 1.73 5.63
N LEU A 197 10.40 2.75 5.01
CA LEU A 197 11.72 3.27 5.38
C LEU A 197 11.68 4.01 6.72
N GLN A 198 10.66 4.82 6.98
CA GLN A 198 10.52 5.51 8.27
C GLN A 198 10.33 4.53 9.45
N ASN A 199 9.72 3.38 9.20
CA ASN A 199 9.55 2.31 10.18
C ASN A 199 10.76 1.36 10.27
N ASN A 200 11.90 1.74 9.68
CA ASN A 200 13.15 0.96 9.71
C ASN A 200 12.98 -0.48 9.17
N SER A 201 12.16 -0.67 8.14
CA SER A 201 12.02 -1.99 7.49
C SER A 201 13.32 -2.44 6.81
N LEU A 202 14.16 -1.48 6.44
CA LEU A 202 15.53 -1.65 6.00
C LEU A 202 16.40 -0.66 6.77
N ASP A 203 17.53 -1.15 7.28
CA ASP A 203 18.46 -0.36 8.08
C ASP A 203 18.99 0.83 7.27
N ALA A 204 18.95 2.03 7.86
CA ALA A 204 19.32 3.25 7.15
C ALA A 204 20.83 3.35 6.87
N ASP A 205 21.67 2.82 7.75
CA ASP A 205 23.13 2.86 7.58
C ASP A 205 23.56 1.88 6.49
N GLU A 206 22.95 0.69 6.45
CA GLU A 206 23.24 -0.33 5.44
C GLU A 206 22.67 0.03 4.06
N TYR A 207 21.49 0.66 4.02
CA TYR A 207 20.76 0.93 2.77
C TYR A 207 20.65 2.43 2.44
N PHE A 208 21.59 3.25 2.87
CA PHE A 208 21.53 4.72 2.70
C PHE A 208 21.28 5.17 1.24
N ASP A 209 21.87 4.48 0.25
CA ASP A 209 21.65 4.75 -1.18
C ASP A 209 20.18 4.62 -1.61
N LEU A 210 19.40 3.74 -0.98
CA LEU A 210 17.97 3.63 -1.20
C LEU A 210 17.26 4.87 -0.65
N TYR A 211 17.59 5.29 0.57
CA TYR A 211 17.00 6.46 1.21
C TYR A 211 17.25 7.73 0.38
N LEU A 212 18.49 7.95 -0.06
CA LEU A 212 18.85 9.04 -0.98
C LEU A 212 18.05 8.96 -2.29
N SER A 213 18.01 7.78 -2.92
CA SER A 213 17.29 7.60 -4.18
C SER A 213 15.79 7.90 -4.06
N VAL A 214 15.17 7.53 -2.94
CA VAL A 214 13.77 7.85 -2.66
C VAL A 214 13.60 9.35 -2.40
N ALA A 215 14.48 9.96 -1.61
CA ALA A 215 14.46 11.41 -1.34
C ALA A 215 14.57 12.24 -2.63
N ASP A 216 15.44 11.85 -3.57
CA ASP A 216 15.61 12.53 -4.86
C ASP A 216 14.35 12.46 -5.74
N LYS A 217 13.71 11.29 -5.79
CA LYS A 217 12.43 11.11 -6.50
C LYS A 217 11.34 11.98 -5.89
N LEU A 218 11.26 12.01 -4.57
CA LEU A 218 10.31 12.84 -3.85
C LEU A 218 10.58 14.33 -4.08
N ARG A 219 11.83 14.76 -4.07
CA ARG A 219 12.22 16.16 -4.33
C ARG A 219 11.78 16.62 -5.73
N THR A 220 11.88 15.73 -6.71
CA THR A 220 11.51 16.01 -8.11
C THR A 220 10.00 16.15 -8.30
N SER A 221 9.20 15.26 -7.71
CA SER A 221 7.75 15.21 -7.99
C SER A 221 6.88 15.79 -6.88
N TRP A 222 7.29 15.66 -5.63
CA TRP A 222 6.50 15.90 -4.41
C TRP A 222 7.23 16.85 -3.44
N GLY A 223 8.19 17.65 -3.89
CA GLY A 223 9.07 18.44 -3.00
C GLY A 223 8.34 19.44 -2.10
N SER A 224 7.14 19.87 -2.47
CA SER A 224 6.28 20.74 -1.65
C SER A 224 5.33 19.97 -0.73
N TYR A 225 5.20 18.66 -0.89
CA TYR A 225 4.25 17.84 -0.13
C TYR A 225 4.76 17.57 1.28
N SER A 226 3.88 17.62 2.26
CA SER A 226 4.21 17.64 3.69
C SER A 226 4.98 16.39 4.14
N HIS A 227 4.49 15.20 3.80
CA HIS A 227 5.14 13.93 4.13
C HIS A 227 6.45 13.73 3.36
N ALA A 228 6.49 14.14 2.10
CA ALA A 228 7.70 14.05 1.28
C ALA A 228 8.82 14.95 1.84
N LYS A 229 8.50 16.20 2.18
CA LYS A 229 9.43 17.14 2.79
C LYS A 229 10.01 16.61 4.11
N THR A 230 9.16 16.07 4.98
CA THR A 230 9.59 15.47 6.25
C THR A 230 10.58 14.32 6.03
N PHE A 231 10.35 13.47 5.01
CA PHE A 231 11.28 12.39 4.69
C PHE A 231 12.60 12.91 4.11
N ILE A 232 12.52 13.87 3.16
CA ILE A 232 13.70 14.48 2.55
C ILE A 232 14.60 15.12 3.62
N GLU A 233 14.04 15.91 4.53
CA GLU A 233 14.77 16.56 5.63
C GLU A 233 15.40 15.57 6.62
N LYS A 234 14.89 14.34 6.72
CA LYS A 234 15.48 13.28 7.55
C LYS A 234 16.69 12.62 6.88
N VAL A 235 16.71 12.61 5.55
CA VAL A 235 17.76 11.95 4.75
C VAL A 235 18.94 12.88 4.49
N ASP A 236 18.67 14.19 4.34
CA ASP A 236 19.68 15.25 4.23
C ASP A 236 20.46 15.45 5.54
#